data_AF-A0AAV4FEC4-F1
#
_entry.id   AF-A0AAV4FEC4-F1
#
_cell.length_a   1.000
_cell.length_b   1.000
_cell.length_c   1.000
_cell.angle_alpha   90.00
_cell.angle_beta   90.00
_cell.angle_gamma   90.00
#
_symmetry.space_group_name_H-M   'P 1'
#
loop_
_entity.id
_entity.type
_entity.pdbx_description
1 polymer ?
#
loop_
_entity_poly.entity_id
_entity_poly.type
_entity_poly.pdbx_seq_one_letter_code
_entity_poly.pdbx_strand_id
1 'polypeptide(L)'
;MEFTKKNMRFYIFMRCRLRESAKLIHETVGGDCACSYQTVCRLVKEFNEGKESISGSPRTGRPKSCVNEQTIASIKKDIDEDPHISLR
;
A
#
# COMPACT_ATOMS: atom_id res chain seq x y z
N MET A 1 4.02 4.99 22.69
CA MET A 1 3.51 3.92 21.81
C MET A 1 3.66 4.42 20.38
N GLU A 2 4.53 3.83 19.57
CA GLU A 2 4.59 4.20 18.15
C GLU A 2 3.32 3.72 17.44
N PHE A 3 2.44 4.65 17.10
CA PHE A 3 1.29 4.36 16.25
C PHE A 3 1.76 4.23 14.81
N THR A 4 2.15 3.01 14.42
CA THR A 4 2.39 2.73 13.00
C THR A 4 1.07 2.71 12.23
N LYS A 5 1.12 2.99 10.91
CA LYS A 5 -0.06 2.94 10.03
C LYS A 5 -0.77 1.57 10.06
N LYS A 6 -0.02 0.49 10.31
CA LYS A 6 -0.56 -0.87 10.45
C LYS A 6 -1.41 -0.99 11.72
N ASN A 7 -0.93 -0.44 12.84
CA ASN A 7 -1.65 -0.46 14.11
C ASN A 7 -2.97 0.31 14.02
N MET A 8 -2.99 1.46 13.35
CA MET A 8 -4.22 2.22 13.13
C MET A 8 -5.26 1.44 12.31
N ARG A 9 -4.83 0.80 11.22
CA ARG A 9 -5.74 0.02 10.39
C ARG A 9 -6.26 -1.22 11.10
N PHE A 10 -5.43 -1.88 11.90
CA PHE A 10 -5.87 -2.99 12.75
C PHE A 10 -6.92 -2.53 13.76
N TYR A 11 -6.70 -1.39 14.42
CA TYR A 11 -7.66 -0.81 15.34
C TYR A 11 -9.00 -0.48 14.66
N ILE A 12 -8.97 0.18 13.49
CA ILE A 12 -10.17 0.48 12.69
C ILE A 12 -10.89 -0.82 12.29
N PHE A 13 -10.16 -1.86 11.89
CA PHE A 13 -10.73 -3.16 11.54
C PHE A 13 -11.45 -3.81 12.72
N MET A 14 -10.82 -3.84 13.90
CA MET A 14 -11.42 -4.40 15.12
C MET A 14 -12.69 -3.64 15.51
N ARG A 15 -12.67 -2.31 15.46
CA ARG A 15 -13.84 -1.47 15.78
C ARG A 15 -14.96 -1.61 14.74
N CYS A 16 -14.61 -1.79 13.47
CA CYS A 16 -15.56 -2.10 12.40
C CYS A 16 -16.25 -3.46 12.64
N ARG A 17 -15.52 -4.48 13.11
CA ARG A 17 -16.09 -5.79 13.49
C ARG A 17 -17.04 -5.69 14.69
N LEU A 18 -16.81 -4.74 15.60
CA LEU A 18 -17.71 -4.40 16.70
C LEU A 18 -18.95 -3.59 16.25
N ARG A 19 -19.14 -3.36 14.94
CA ARG A 19 -20.23 -2.60 14.34
C ARG A 19 -20.32 -1.14 14.81
N GLU A 20 -19.19 -0.56 15.18
CA GLU A 20 -19.11 0.86 15.50
C GLU A 20 -19.18 1.73 14.24
N SER A 21 -19.71 2.94 14.38
CA SER A 21 -19.79 3.89 13.27
C SER A 21 -18.43 4.52 12.96
N ALA A 22 -18.18 4.86 11.69
CA ALA A 22 -16.93 5.52 11.28
C ALA A 22 -16.65 6.82 12.05
N LYS A 23 -17.70 7.53 12.48
CA LYS A 23 -17.59 8.74 13.30
C LYS A 23 -17.01 8.43 14.68
N LEU A 24 -17.56 7.44 15.37
CA LEU A 24 -17.07 6.98 16.67
C LEU A 24 -15.63 6.46 16.58
N ILE A 25 -15.32 5.73 15.51
CA ILE A 25 -13.96 5.22 15.26
C ILE A 25 -12.97 6.39 15.07
N HIS A 26 -13.34 7.41 14.30
CA HIS A 26 -12.46 8.56 14.09
C HIS A 26 -12.25 9.38 15.37
N GLU A 27 -13.30 9.60 16.16
CA GLU A 27 -13.21 10.32 17.44
C GLU A 27 -12.34 9.57 18.45
N THR A 28 -12.42 8.24 18.50
CA THR A 28 -11.60 7.41 19.41
C THR A 28 -10.14 7.26 18.95
N VAL A 29 -9.87 7.41 17.65
CA VAL A 29 -8.51 7.42 17.08
C VAL A 29 -7.88 8.83 17.15
N GLY A 30 -8.68 9.86 17.46
CA GLY A 30 -8.34 11.28 17.40
C GLY A 30 -7.16 11.69 18.30
N GLY A 31 -5.97 11.69 17.73
CA GLY A 31 -4.77 12.37 18.22
C GLY A 31 -3.92 12.84 17.03
N ASP A 32 -2.77 13.47 17.26
CA ASP A 32 -1.94 14.09 16.21
C ASP A 32 -1.42 13.12 15.15
N CYS A 33 -1.49 11.81 15.40
CA CYS A 33 -1.13 10.76 14.44
C CYS A 33 -2.35 10.07 13.80
N ALA A 34 -3.58 10.56 14.02
CA ALA A 34 -4.79 9.91 13.54
C ALA A 34 -4.91 9.91 12.00
N CYS A 35 -5.48 8.84 11.45
CA CYS A 35 -5.93 8.84 10.07
C CYS A 35 -7.07 9.86 9.89
N SER A 36 -7.08 10.59 8.79
CA SER A 36 -8.20 11.50 8.48
C SER A 36 -9.54 10.78 8.47
N TYR A 37 -10.62 11.48 8.81
CA TYR A 37 -11.98 10.94 8.78
C TYR A 37 -12.31 10.25 7.45
N GLN A 38 -11.93 10.88 6.33
CA GLN A 38 -12.11 10.29 5.00
C GLN A 38 -11.40 8.94 4.84
N THR A 39 -10.20 8.80 5.41
CA THR A 39 -9.46 7.53 5.41
C THR A 39 -10.17 6.48 6.25
N VAL A 40 -10.73 6.85 7.41
CA VAL A 40 -11.51 5.95 8.26
C VAL A 40 -12.77 5.47 7.52
N CYS A 41 -13.54 6.38 6.90
CA CYS A 41 -14.72 6.01 6.11
C CYS A 41 -14.38 5.06 4.97
N ARG A 42 -13.29 5.31 4.23
CA ARG A 42 -12.85 4.42 3.15
C ARG A 42 -12.52 3.04 3.68
N LEU A 43 -11.77 2.94 4.77
CA LEU A 43 -11.39 1.67 5.38
C LEU A 43 -12.60 0.90 5.90
N VAL A 44 -13.54 1.57 6.59
CA VAL A 44 -14.79 0.97 7.06
C VAL A 44 -15.61 0.41 5.89
N LYS A 45 -15.70 1.15 4.79
CA LYS A 45 -16.36 0.67 3.56
C LYS A 45 -15.66 -0.58 3.01
N GLU A 46 -14.34 -0.53 2.82
CA GLU A 46 -13.56 -1.68 2.32
C GLU A 46 -13.71 -2.92 3.21
N PHE A 47 -13.71 -2.76 4.54
CA PHE A 47 -13.86 -3.85 5.50
C PHE A 47 -15.28 -4.44 5.49
N ASN A 48 -16.30 -3.59 5.35
CA ASN A 48 -17.69 -4.05 5.18
C ASN A 48 -17.90 -4.79 3.86
N GLU A 49 -17.15 -4.45 2.82
CA GLU A 49 -17.12 -5.15 1.52
C GLU A 49 -16.32 -6.48 1.57
N GLY A 50 -15.83 -6.89 2.74
CA GLY A 50 -15.16 -8.18 2.95
C GLY A 50 -13.64 -8.14 2.83
N LYS A 51 -13.01 -6.96 2.77
CA LYS A 51 -11.56 -6.85 2.81
C LYS A 51 -11.04 -7.18 4.21
N GLU A 52 -10.21 -8.22 4.34
CA GLU A 52 -9.61 -8.60 5.62
C GLU A 52 -8.15 -8.15 5.77
N SER A 53 -7.55 -7.67 4.67
CA SER A 53 -6.17 -7.21 4.70
C SER A 53 -6.03 -5.83 5.37
N ILE A 54 -5.23 -5.80 6.43
CA ILE A 54 -4.82 -4.59 7.15
C ILE A 54 -3.68 -3.87 6.40
N SER A 55 -2.92 -4.59 5.57
CA SER A 55 -1.82 -4.02 4.80
C SER A 55 -2.35 -3.20 3.61
N GLY A 56 -1.54 -2.25 3.15
CA GLY A 56 -1.88 -1.51 1.94
C GLY A 56 -1.82 -2.45 0.75
N SER A 57 -2.71 -2.22 -0.23
CA SER A 57 -2.51 -2.82 -1.54
C SER A 57 -1.09 -2.49 -2.02
N PRO A 58 -0.42 -3.42 -2.74
CA PRO A 58 0.86 -3.14 -3.35
C PRO A 58 0.76 -1.86 -4.16
N ARG A 59 1.76 -0.99 -4.08
CA ARG A 59 1.79 0.20 -4.93
C ARG A 59 1.91 -0.29 -6.37
N THR A 60 1.04 0.17 -7.24
CA THR A 60 1.15 -0.03 -8.69
C THR A 60 2.37 0.75 -9.18
N GLY A 61 3.52 0.08 -9.21
CA GLY A 61 4.77 0.59 -9.78
C GLY A 61 5.19 -0.27 -10.96
N ARG A 62 6.41 -0.03 -11.47
CA ARG A 62 7.01 -0.89 -12.50
C ARG A 62 6.99 -2.35 -12.00
N PRO A 63 6.45 -3.30 -12.78
CA PRO A 63 6.47 -4.70 -12.40
C PRO A 63 7.91 -5.15 -12.17
N LYS A 64 8.15 -5.90 -11.09
CA LYS A 64 9.49 -6.46 -10.84
C LYS A 64 9.92 -7.40 -11.98
N SER A 65 8.96 -8.04 -12.64
CA SER A 65 9.19 -8.86 -13.83
C SER A 65 9.75 -8.08 -15.03
N CYS A 66 9.58 -6.76 -15.09
CA CYS A 66 10.16 -5.92 -16.15
C CYS A 66 11.65 -5.59 -15.92
N VAL A 67 12.25 -6.02 -14.80
CA VAL A 67 13.66 -5.83 -14.47
C VAL A 67 14.24 -7.20 -14.12
N ASN A 68 14.65 -7.95 -15.15
CA ASN A 68 15.31 -9.24 -15.00
C ASN A 68 16.83 -9.07 -15.13
N GLU A 69 17.59 -9.64 -14.21
CA GLU A 69 19.06 -9.62 -14.21
C GLU A 69 19.63 -10.18 -15.52
N GLN A 70 18.97 -11.20 -16.09
CA GLN A 70 19.37 -11.79 -17.38
C GLN A 70 19.23 -10.79 -18.53
N THR A 71 18.12 -10.04 -18.57
CA THR A 71 17.89 -9.02 -19.59
C THR A 71 18.86 -7.85 -19.42
N ILE A 72 19.14 -7.46 -18.18
CA ILE A 72 20.15 -6.42 -17.88
C ILE A 72 21.54 -6.89 -18.34
N ALA A 73 21.92 -8.13 -18.05
CA ALA A 73 23.21 -8.68 -18.45
C ALA A 73 23.35 -8.79 -19.96
N SER A 74 22.28 -9.18 -20.67
CA SER A 74 22.27 -9.21 -22.14
C SER A 74 22.48 -7.81 -22.71
N ILE A 75 21.69 -6.83 -22.28
CA ILE A 75 21.80 -5.44 -22.77
C ILE A 75 23.19 -4.87 -22.46
N LYS A 76 23.78 -5.18 -21.30
CA LYS A 76 25.15 -4.75 -20.97
C LYS A 76 26.18 -5.32 -21.95
N LYS A 77 26.08 -6.60 -22.30
CA LYS A 77 26.95 -7.20 -23.32
C LYS A 77 26.75 -6.53 -24.67
N ASP A 78 25.50 -6.30 -25.07
CA ASP A 78 25.19 -5.66 -26.35
C ASP A 78 25.81 -4.24 -26.42
N ILE A 79 25.81 -3.49 -25.31
CA ILE A 79 26.44 -2.16 -25.21
C ILE A 79 27.97 -2.26 -25.18
N ASP A 80 28.53 -3.24 -24.48
CA ASP A 80 29.98 -3.46 -24.42
C ASP A 80 30.54 -3.88 -25.80
N GLU A 81 29.75 -4.61 -26.59
CA GLU A 81 30.07 -5.03 -27.95
C GLU A 81 29.87 -3.90 -28.98
N ASP A 82 28.79 -3.13 -28.88
CA ASP A 82 28.54 -1.94 -29.71
C ASP A 82 27.99 -0.75 -28.89
N PRO A 83 28.86 0.22 -28.52
CA PRO A 83 28.45 1.41 -27.77
C PRO A 83 27.49 2.33 -28.53
N HIS A 84 27.33 2.16 -29.85
CA HIS A 84 26.45 2.97 -30.70
C HIS A 84 25.11 2.29 -30.99
N ILE A 85 24.82 1.16 -30.33
CA ILE A 85 23.56 0.45 -30.50
C ILE A 85 22.37 1.38 -30.19
N SER A 86 21.43 1.48 -31.11
CA SER A 86 20.22 2.29 -30.96
C SER A 86 19.00 1.37 -30.89
N LEU A 87 18.17 1.60 -29.87
CA LEU A 87 16.88 0.93 -29.76
C LEU A 87 15.93 1.57 -30.79
N ARG A 88 15.46 0.78 -31.75
CA ARG A 88 14.51 1.21 -32.78
C ARG A 88 13.10 0.78 -32.44
#